data_AF-A0A7L1L741-F1
#
_entry.id   AF-A0A7L1L741-F1
#
_cell.length_a   1.000
_cell.length_b   1.000
_cell.length_c   1.000
_cell.angle_alpha   90.00
_cell.angle_beta   90.00
_cell.angle_gamma   90.00
#
_symmetry.space_group_name_H-M   'P 1'
#
loop_
_entity.id
_entity.type
_entity.pdbx_description
1 polymer ?
#
loop_
_entity_poly.entity_id
_entity_poly.type
_entity_poly.pdbx_seq_one_letter_code
_entity_poly.pdbx_strand_id
1 'polypeptide(L)'
;KYTKFSISYYWINSLGQKTSIYHRSENVVIPPGKENETATISYNHRIMPLQTSSSTGTYYCDVKWHDIQIMGKGVFVLARGTGYVETSYGWEVLVTLTALLAVLSITATALLLWKRK
;
A
#
# COMPACT_ATOMS: atom_id res chain seq x y z
N LYS A 1 -16.00 -27.35 -13.26
CA LYS A 1 -16.20 -27.10 -11.80
C LYS A 1 -15.80 -25.67 -11.41
N TYR A 2 -14.72 -25.11 -11.96
CA TYR A 2 -14.13 -23.82 -11.54
C TYR A 2 -14.61 -22.59 -12.33
N THR A 3 -15.55 -22.75 -13.27
CA THR A 3 -16.04 -21.65 -14.10
C THR A 3 -16.96 -20.70 -13.35
N LYS A 4 -17.61 -21.17 -12.28
CA LYS A 4 -18.47 -20.38 -11.41
C LYS A 4 -17.82 -20.22 -10.03
N PHE A 5 -17.59 -18.98 -9.62
CA PHE A 5 -16.97 -18.66 -8.34
C PHE A 5 -17.41 -17.28 -7.86
N SER A 6 -17.23 -17.01 -6.58
CA SER A 6 -17.41 -15.68 -6.01
C SER A 6 -16.10 -15.14 -5.48
N ILE A 7 -15.96 -13.82 -5.55
CA ILE A 7 -14.86 -13.06 -5.00
C ILE A 7 -15.43 -12.14 -3.94
N SER A 8 -14.87 -12.19 -2.75
CA SER A 8 -15.21 -11.32 -1.64
C SER A 8 -13.98 -10.52 -1.20
N TYR A 9 -14.20 -9.23 -1.00
CA TYR A 9 -13.20 -8.27 -0.57
C TYR A 9 -13.61 -7.76 0.81
N TYR A 10 -12.69 -7.79 1.75
CA TYR A 10 -12.92 -7.33 3.12
C TYR A 10 -11.61 -6.88 3.73
N TRP A 11 -11.68 -6.19 4.86
CA TRP A 11 -10.50 -5.87 5.64
C TRP A 11 -10.72 -6.24 7.10
N ILE A 12 -9.62 -6.47 7.81
CA ILE A 12 -9.60 -6.78 9.24
C ILE A 12 -8.80 -5.69 9.95
N ASN A 13 -9.42 -5.05 10.93
CA ASN A 13 -8.79 -3.98 11.72
C ASN A 13 -7.88 -4.53 12.83
N SER A 14 -7.19 -3.64 13.56
CA SER A 14 -6.32 -4.03 14.67
C SER A 14 -7.05 -4.70 15.84
N LEU A 15 -8.38 -4.56 15.92
CA LEU A 15 -9.24 -5.23 16.90
C LEU A 15 -9.75 -6.59 16.38
N GLY A 16 -9.32 -7.04 15.20
CA GLY A 16 -9.79 -8.28 14.58
C GLY A 16 -11.19 -8.18 13.95
N GLN A 17 -11.79 -7.00 13.89
CA GLN A 17 -13.11 -6.82 13.30
C GLN A 17 -13.02 -6.89 11.78
N LYS A 18 -13.82 -7.79 11.18
CA LYS A 18 -13.93 -7.97 9.74
C LYS A 18 -15.03 -7.06 9.18
N THR A 19 -14.68 -6.24 8.20
CA THR A 19 -15.62 -5.38 7.48
C THR A 19 -15.65 -5.76 6.01
N SER A 20 -16.84 -6.12 5.52
CA SER A 20 -17.07 -6.43 4.11
C SER A 20 -16.96 -5.16 3.26
N ILE A 21 -16.27 -5.24 2.14
CA ILE A 21 -16.12 -4.14 1.18
C ILE A 21 -17.00 -4.41 -0.02
N TYR A 22 -16.81 -5.55 -0.68
CA TYR A 22 -17.49 -5.87 -1.93
C TYR A 22 -17.55 -7.37 -2.15
N HIS A 23 -18.61 -7.81 -2.83
CA HIS A 23 -18.82 -9.19 -3.23
C HIS A 23 -19.25 -9.20 -4.70
N ARG A 24 -18.64 -10.08 -5.50
CA ARG A 24 -19.08 -10.36 -6.88
C ARG A 24 -19.07 -11.85 -7.18
N SER A 25 -19.94 -12.27 -8.08
CA SER A 25 -19.98 -13.63 -8.61
C SER A 25 -19.58 -13.62 -10.07
N GLU A 26 -18.72 -14.56 -10.44
CA GLU A 26 -18.17 -14.71 -11.78
C GLU A 26 -18.64 -16.01 -12.43
N ASN A 27 -18.80 -15.95 -13.74
CA ASN A 27 -19.01 -17.12 -14.58
C ASN A 27 -18.17 -16.99 -15.86
N VAL A 28 -17.15 -17.84 -15.99
CA VAL A 28 -16.19 -17.81 -17.10
C VAL A 28 -16.56 -18.88 -18.12
N VAL A 29 -16.62 -18.48 -19.39
CA VAL A 29 -16.79 -19.40 -20.52
C VAL A 29 -15.44 -19.98 -20.92
N ILE A 30 -15.36 -21.31 -21.01
CA ILE A 30 -14.17 -22.00 -21.50
C ILE A 30 -14.26 -22.08 -23.04
N PRO A 31 -13.29 -21.56 -23.80
CA PRO A 31 -13.26 -21.72 -25.25
C PRO A 31 -13.13 -23.20 -25.64
N PRO A 32 -13.75 -23.64 -26.76
CA PRO A 32 -13.60 -25.01 -27.24
C PRO A 32 -12.13 -25.38 -27.47
N GLY A 33 -11.71 -26.56 -26.99
CA GLY A 33 -10.33 -27.04 -27.13
C GLY A 33 -9.35 -26.51 -26.08
N LYS A 34 -9.83 -25.71 -25.11
CA LYS A 34 -9.03 -25.15 -24.01
C LYS A 34 -9.40 -25.75 -22.64
N GLU A 35 -10.19 -26.81 -22.61
CA GLU A 35 -10.74 -27.39 -21.37
C GLU A 35 -9.68 -27.95 -20.43
N ASN A 36 -8.54 -28.38 -20.98
CA ASN A 36 -7.43 -28.99 -20.24
C ASN A 36 -6.26 -28.02 -19.99
N GLU A 37 -6.42 -26.75 -20.33
CA GLU A 37 -5.39 -25.72 -20.11
C GLU A 37 -5.64 -24.93 -18.83
N THR A 38 -4.58 -24.36 -18.28
CA THR A 38 -4.68 -23.42 -17.15
C THR A 38 -4.74 -22.00 -17.67
N ALA A 39 -5.69 -21.21 -17.16
CA ALA A 39 -5.82 -19.79 -17.48
C ALA A 39 -5.58 -18.92 -16.24
N THR A 40 -4.98 -17.75 -16.44
CA THR A 40 -4.87 -16.71 -15.41
C THR A 40 -5.71 -15.52 -15.85
N ILE A 41 -6.69 -15.14 -15.02
CA ILE A 41 -7.60 -14.01 -15.28
C ILE A 41 -7.49 -13.03 -14.12
N SER A 42 -7.32 -11.75 -14.43
CA SER A 42 -7.21 -10.70 -13.43
C SER A 42 -8.57 -10.09 -13.11
N TYR A 43 -8.93 -10.06 -11.83
CA TYR A 43 -10.14 -9.41 -11.33
C TYR A 43 -9.76 -8.23 -10.45
N ASN A 44 -9.83 -7.03 -11.02
CA ASN A 44 -9.50 -5.81 -10.31
C ASN A 44 -10.75 -5.25 -9.61
N HIS A 45 -10.60 -4.80 -8.36
CA HIS A 45 -11.61 -4.03 -7.65
C HIS A 45 -10.97 -2.76 -7.09
N ARG A 46 -11.56 -1.60 -7.43
CA ARG A 46 -11.12 -0.32 -6.89
C ARG A 46 -11.94 0.00 -5.65
N ILE A 47 -11.26 0.11 -4.53
CA ILE A 47 -11.86 0.59 -3.28
C ILE A 47 -11.91 2.11 -3.39
N MET A 48 -13.10 2.69 -3.56
CA MET A 48 -13.28 4.15 -3.53
C MET A 48 -13.02 4.68 -2.11
N PRO A 49 -12.53 5.93 -1.98
CA PRO A 49 -11.81 6.37 -0.79
C PRO A 49 -12.67 6.19 0.44
N LEU A 50 -12.17 5.37 1.38
CA LEU A 50 -12.79 5.25 2.67
C LEU A 50 -12.60 6.60 3.37
N GLN A 51 -13.71 7.30 3.58
CA GLN A 51 -13.72 8.69 4.07
C GLN A 51 -13.17 8.83 5.50
N THR A 52 -12.73 7.74 6.14
CA THR A 52 -12.44 7.67 7.57
C THR A 52 -11.17 6.87 7.86
N SER A 53 -10.40 7.35 8.85
CA SER A 53 -9.23 6.69 9.43
C SER A 53 -9.52 5.29 10.00
N SER A 54 -10.80 4.97 10.20
CA SER A 54 -11.28 3.66 10.65
C SER A 54 -10.86 2.53 9.71
N SER A 55 -10.46 2.83 8.49
CA SER A 55 -10.19 1.85 7.42
C SER A 55 -8.76 1.31 7.42
N THR A 56 -8.01 1.56 8.49
CA THR A 56 -6.67 1.01 8.67
C THR A 56 -6.76 -0.46 9.06
N GLY A 57 -6.08 -1.32 8.30
CA GLY A 57 -6.05 -2.75 8.57
C GLY A 57 -5.48 -3.56 7.43
N THR A 58 -5.65 -4.87 7.49
CA THR A 58 -5.21 -5.78 6.42
C THR A 58 -6.37 -6.12 5.52
N TYR A 59 -6.23 -5.82 4.23
CA TYR A 59 -7.21 -6.05 3.19
C TYR A 59 -6.98 -7.41 2.57
N TYR A 60 -8.05 -8.19 2.44
CA TYR A 60 -8.02 -9.54 1.91
C TYR A 60 -8.96 -9.64 0.71
N CYS A 61 -8.61 -10.58 -0.16
CA CYS A 61 -9.46 -11.10 -1.21
C CYS A 61 -9.61 -12.60 -0.94
N ASP A 62 -10.84 -13.08 -0.81
CA ASP A 62 -11.14 -14.50 -0.78
C ASP A 62 -11.95 -14.89 -2.01
N VAL A 63 -11.61 -16.05 -2.57
CA VAL A 63 -12.29 -16.59 -3.73
C VAL A 63 -12.86 -17.95 -3.35
N LYS A 64 -14.14 -18.16 -3.64
CA LYS A 64 -14.88 -19.37 -3.31
C LYS A 64 -15.46 -20.01 -4.56
N TRP A 65 -15.19 -21.30 -4.75
CA TRP A 65 -15.77 -22.13 -5.80
C TRP A 65 -16.24 -23.45 -5.19
N HIS A 66 -17.55 -23.69 -5.25
CA HIS A 66 -18.17 -24.86 -4.62
C HIS A 66 -17.77 -24.98 -3.13
N ASP A 67 -17.01 -26.04 -2.81
CA ASP A 67 -16.54 -26.46 -1.50
C ASP A 67 -15.15 -25.91 -1.14
N ILE A 68 -14.47 -25.24 -2.08
CA ILE A 68 -13.12 -24.73 -1.89
C ILE A 68 -13.17 -23.21 -1.71
N GLN A 69 -12.45 -22.73 -0.71
CA GLN A 69 -12.26 -21.30 -0.45
C GLN A 69 -10.77 -21.05 -0.25
N ILE A 70 -10.23 -20.09 -0.99
CA ILE A 70 -8.84 -19.66 -0.86
C ILE A 70 -8.79 -18.19 -0.52
N MET A 71 -8.05 -17.87 0.52
CA MET A 71 -7.78 -16.51 0.96
C MET A 71 -6.41 -16.06 0.44
N GLY A 72 -6.35 -14.85 -0.13
CA GLY A 72 -5.09 -14.22 -0.50
C GLY A 72 -4.24 -13.86 0.72
N LYS A 73 -2.95 -13.55 0.49
CA LYS A 73 -1.99 -13.19 1.55
C LYS A 73 -2.35 -11.91 2.31
N GLY A 74 -3.20 -11.07 1.71
CA GLY A 74 -3.61 -9.78 2.23
C GLY A 74 -2.57 -8.68 1.99
N VAL A 75 -3.01 -7.43 2.16
CA VAL A 75 -2.18 -6.23 2.04
C VAL A 75 -2.54 -5.29 3.19
N PHE A 76 -1.54 -4.89 3.97
CA PHE A 76 -1.75 -3.89 5.02
C PHE A 76 -1.88 -2.50 4.41
N VAL A 77 -2.93 -1.78 4.79
CA VAL A 77 -3.18 -0.40 4.36
C VAL A 77 -3.33 0.48 5.59
N LEU A 78 -2.50 1.51 5.65
CA LEU A 78 -2.56 2.56 6.66
C LEU A 78 -3.41 3.74 6.14
N ALA A 79 -4.65 3.83 6.59
CA ALA A 79 -5.57 4.90 6.21
C ALA A 79 -5.36 6.12 7.11
N ARG A 80 -4.84 7.21 6.54
CA ARG A 80 -4.65 8.49 7.22
C ARG A 80 -5.65 9.52 6.68
N GLY A 81 -6.35 10.22 7.57
CA GLY A 81 -7.29 11.28 7.17
C GLY A 81 -6.63 12.43 6.40
N THR A 82 -5.33 12.64 6.61
CA THR A 82 -4.53 13.68 5.93
C THR A 82 -3.79 13.16 4.70
N GLY A 83 -3.93 11.87 4.35
CA GLY A 83 -3.17 11.24 3.27
C GLY A 83 -1.73 10.87 3.66
N TYR A 84 -0.93 10.48 2.65
CA TYR A 84 0.50 10.21 2.81
C TYR A 84 1.27 11.53 2.70
N VAL A 85 2.01 11.88 3.76
CA VAL A 85 2.97 12.99 3.74
C VAL A 85 4.35 12.36 3.62
N GLU A 86 5.00 12.57 2.48
CA GLU A 86 6.36 12.10 2.25
C GLU A 86 7.32 12.89 3.16
N THR A 87 8.05 12.20 4.03
CA THR A 87 8.93 12.83 5.03
C THR A 87 10.31 13.17 4.45
N SER A 88 10.38 13.71 3.23
CA SER A 88 11.65 14.18 2.61
C SER A 88 12.29 15.34 3.39
N TYR A 89 11.45 16.12 4.08
CA TYR A 89 11.87 17.32 4.81
C TYR A 89 13.01 17.09 5.80
N GLY A 90 13.08 15.92 6.45
CA GLY A 90 14.14 15.65 7.43
C GLY A 90 15.54 15.61 6.81
N TRP A 91 15.66 15.03 5.61
CA TRP A 91 16.95 14.92 4.91
C TRP A 91 17.42 16.28 4.40
N GLU A 92 16.52 17.05 3.78
CA GLU A 92 16.82 18.39 3.28
C GLU A 92 17.24 19.36 4.39
N VAL A 93 16.57 19.30 5.55
CA VAL A 93 16.92 20.12 6.73
C VAL A 93 18.31 19.74 7.27
N LEU A 94 18.63 18.44 7.34
CA LEU A 94 19.94 18.00 7.82
C LEU A 94 21.07 18.43 6.87
N VAL A 95 20.87 18.28 5.56
CA VAL A 95 21.85 18.69 4.54
C VAL A 95 22.08 20.20 4.57
N THR A 96 21.00 20.99 4.60
CA THR A 96 21.09 22.46 4.64
C THR A 96 21.77 22.96 5.91
N LEU A 97 21.41 22.41 7.08
CA LEU A 97 22.04 22.77 8.34
C LEU A 97 23.53 22.43 8.36
N THR A 98 23.90 21.23 7.85
CA THR A 98 25.30 20.80 7.80
C THR A 98 26.14 21.67 6.88
N ALA A 99 25.60 22.02 5.71
CA ALA A 99 26.26 22.92 4.76
C ALA A 99 26.47 24.32 5.36
N LEU A 100 25.44 24.87 6.04
CA LEU A 100 25.54 26.16 6.72
C LEU A 100 26.64 26.15 7.78
N LEU A 101 26.66 25.12 8.63
CA LEU A 101 27.67 24.96 9.68
C LEU A 101 29.09 24.83 9.11
N ALA A 102 29.26 24.10 8.00
CA ALA A 102 30.55 23.96 7.33
C ALA A 102 31.07 25.31 6.82
N VAL A 103 30.21 26.10 6.15
CA VAL A 103 30.58 27.44 5.67
C VAL A 103 30.96 28.38 6.83
N LEU A 104 30.18 28.35 7.92
CA LEU A 104 30.47 29.14 9.12
C LEU A 104 31.80 28.74 9.78
N SER A 105 32.10 27.44 9.83
CA SER A 105 33.37 26.94 10.38
C SER A 105 34.58 27.39 9.56
N ILE A 106 34.50 27.28 8.24
CA ILE A 106 35.58 27.71 7.33
C ILE A 106 35.80 29.22 7.43
N THR A 107 34.72 30.02 7.39
CA THR A 107 34.81 31.48 7.47
C THR A 107 35.35 31.96 8.81
N ALA A 108 34.90 31.38 9.93
CA ALA A 108 35.45 31.70 11.25
C ALA A 108 36.94 31.36 11.35
N THR A 109 37.36 30.21 10.82
CA THR A 109 38.78 29.79 10.82
C THR A 109 39.63 30.73 9.97
N ALA A 110 39.16 31.12 8.78
CA ALA A 110 39.86 32.06 7.91
C ALA A 110 40.01 33.45 8.56
N LEU A 111 38.95 33.97 9.19
CA LEU A 111 38.98 35.25 9.90
C LEU A 111 39.97 35.25 11.08
N LEU A 112 40.02 34.15 11.84
CA LEU A 112 40.98 34.00 12.95
C LEU A 112 42.43 33.99 12.45
N LEU A 113 42.71 33.32 11.33
CA LEU A 113 44.05 33.30 10.73
C LEU A 113 44.43 34.67 10.16
N TRP A 114 43.50 35.37 9.51
CA TRP A 114 43.74 36.73 9.03
C TRP A 114 44.12 37.65 10.19
N LYS A 115 43.32 37.68 11.26
CA LYS A 115 43.57 38.56 12.41
C LYS A 115 44.94 38.32 13.08
N ARG A 116 45.49 37.11 12.94
CA ARG A 116 46.80 36.74 13.51
C ARG A 116 47.99 37.19 12.66
N LYS A 117 47.75 37.61 11.42
CA LYS A 117 48.73 38.17 10.49
C LYS A 117 48.76 39.69 10.62
#